data_AF-A0AAV8X497-F1
#
_entry.id   AF-A0AAV8X497-F1
#
_cell.length_a   1.000
_cell.length_b   1.000
_cell.length_c   1.000
_cell.angle_alpha   90.00
_cell.angle_beta   90.00
_cell.angle_gamma   90.00
#
_symmetry.space_group_name_H-M   'P 1'
#
loop_
_entity.id
_entity.type
_entity.pdbx_description
1 polymer ?
#
loop_
_entity_poly.entity_id
_entity_poly.type
_entity_poly.pdbx_seq_one_letter_code
_entity_poly.pdbx_strand_id
1 'polypeptide(L)' 'MWLSSINYQHWTVNDWKVLFSNDTRVSLNSPDWHEHVWRRAVERLAGCNISPKVPFAGGSIMFWG' A
#
# COMPACT_ATOMS: atom_id res chain seq x y z
N MET A 1 8.90 15.54 -7.12
CA MET A 1 10.37 15.62 -7.14
C MET A 1 10.89 14.21 -6.92
N TRP A 2 11.51 13.60 -7.94
CA TRP A 2 12.05 12.24 -7.82
C TRP A 2 13.53 12.36 -7.45
N LEU A 3 13.89 11.94 -6.24
CA LEU A 3 15.30 11.82 -5.85
C LEU A 3 15.88 10.66 -6.66
N SER A 4 16.68 10.96 -7.69
CA SER A 4 17.40 9.92 -8.42
C SER A 4 18.51 9.37 -7.52
N SER A 5 18.52 8.05 -7.34
CA SER A 5 19.48 7.34 -6.48
C SER A 5 20.94 7.67 -6.80
N ILE A 6 21.24 8.07 -8.04
CA ILE A 6 22.58 8.36 -8.55
C ILE A 6 23.27 9.50 -7.80
N ASN A 7 22.55 10.54 -7.39
CA ASN A 7 23.15 11.73 -6.77
C ASN A 7 23.53 11.53 -5.29
N TYR A 8 23.11 10.42 -4.69
CA TYR A 8 23.22 10.18 -3.25
C TYR A 8 23.97 8.88 -2.93
N GLN A 9 24.58 8.22 -3.92
CA GLN A 9 25.27 6.93 -3.75
C GLN A 9 26.50 7.01 -2.84
N HIS A 10 27.10 8.19 -2.72
CA HIS A 10 28.30 8.43 -1.90
C HIS A 10 27.99 9.08 -0.54
N TRP A 11 26.71 9.19 -0.18
CA TRP A 11 26.33 9.73 1.13
C TRP A 11 26.85 8.87 2.26
N THR A 12 27.46 9.55 3.23
CA THR A 12 27.89 8.96 4.50
C THR A 12 26.72 8.86 5.47
N VAL A 13 26.89 8.14 6.57
CA VAL A 13 25.88 8.03 7.64
C VAL A 13 25.48 9.41 8.20
N ASN A 14 26.39 10.39 8.20
CA ASN A 14 26.08 11.75 8.66
C ASN A 14 25.20 12.51 7.67
N ASP A 15 25.34 12.27 6.37
CA ASP A 15 24.54 12.94 5.33
C ASP A 15 23.08 12.45 5.36
N TRP A 16 22.82 11.24 5.86
CA TRP A 16 21.47 10.69 6.04
C TRP A 16 20.70 11.27 7.24
N LYS A 17 21.29 12.18 8.02
CA LYS A 17 20.61 12.87 9.13
C LYS A 17 19.69 13.98 8.60
N VAL A 18 18.73 13.60 7.77
CA VAL A 18 17.72 14.48 7.18
C VAL A 18 16.37 14.18 7.78
N LEU A 19 15.52 15.21 7.87
CA LEU A 19 14.13 15.04 8.31
C LEU A 19 13.28 14.70 7.09
N PHE A 20 12.76 13.47 7.06
CA PHE A 20 11.76 13.06 6.07
C PHE A 20 10.37 13.46 6.57
N SER A 21 9.51 13.87 5.64
CA SER A 21 8.08 13.98 5.88
C SER A 21 7.31 13.38 4.72
N ASN A 22 6.14 12.82 5.02
CA ASN A 22 5.27 12.23 4.02
C ASN A 22 3.81 12.23 4.48
N ASP A 23 2.91 12.21 3.50
CA ASP A 23 1.49 11.95 3.73
C ASP A 23 1.20 10.46 3.56
N THR A 24 0.51 9.87 4.54
CA THR A 24 0.11 8.47 4.52
C THR A 24 -1.38 8.33 4.71
N ARG A 25 -2.05 7.62 3.79
CA ARG A 25 -3.45 7.24 3.93
C ARG A 25 -3.56 5.81 4.44
N VAL A 26 -4.34 5.60 5.50
CA VAL A 26 -4.68 4.28 6.02
C VAL A 26 -6.18 4.07 5.85
N SER A 27 -6.57 2.97 5.22
CA SER A 27 -7.98 2.66 4.92
C SER A 27 -8.45 1.47 5.72
N LEU A 28 -9.73 1.49 6.11
CA LEU A 28 -10.35 0.39 6.86
C LEU A 28 -10.41 -0.89 6.01
N ASN A 29 -10.77 -0.74 4.72
CA ASN A 29 -10.79 -1.83 3.75
C ASN A 29 -9.76 -1.57 2.66
N SER A 30 -8.70 -2.38 2.66
CA SER A 30 -7.74 -2.37 1.56
C SER A 30 -8.35 -3.04 0.31
N PRO A 31 -8.16 -2.47 -0.89
CA PRO A 31 -8.51 -3.15 -2.14
C PRO A 31 -7.75 -4.47 -2.32
N ASP A 32 -6.56 -4.60 -1.72
CA ASP A 32 -5.74 -5.81 -1.75
C ASP A 32 -6.11 -6.83 -0.67
N TRP A 33 -7.16 -6.57 0.13
CA TRP A 33 -7.55 -7.47 1.21
C TRP A 33 -8.25 -8.72 0.66
N HIS A 34 -7.71 -9.88 1.03
CA HIS A 34 -8.31 -11.19 0.80
C HIS A 34 -9.28 -11.53 1.92
N GLU A 35 -10.55 -11.67 1.57
CA GLU A 35 -11.55 -12.19 2.50
C GLU A 35 -11.33 -13.69 2.70
N HIS A 36 -11.48 -14.15 3.95
CA HIS A 36 -11.43 -15.57 4.26
C HIS A 36 -12.71 -16.23 3.76
N VAL A 37 -12.59 -17.06 2.72
CA VAL A 37 -13.72 -17.76 2.09
C VAL A 37 -13.46 -19.26 2.01
N TRP A 38 -14.52 -20.06 2.13
CA TRP A 38 -14.48 -21.49 1.88
C TRP A 38 -14.83 -21.75 0.41
N ARG A 39 -13.89 -22.34 -0.35
CA ARG A 39 -14.09 -22.74 -1.74
C ARG A 39 -13.28 -23.99 -2.06
N ARG A 40 -13.60 -24.69 -3.15
CA ARG A 40 -12.83 -25.87 -3.57
C ARG A 40 -11.48 -25.45 -4.14
N ALA A 41 -10.53 -26.39 -4.14
CA ALA A 41 -9.23 -26.18 -4.77
C ALA A 41 -9.41 -25.84 -6.27
N VAL A 42 -8.53 -25.01 -6.83
CA VAL A 42 -8.50 -24.57 -8.25
C VAL A 42 -9.59 -23.56 -8.65
N GLU A 43 -10.66 -23.38 -7.88
CA GLU A 43 -11.75 -22.44 -8.24
C GLU A 43 -11.42 -20.96 -7.93
N ARG A 44 -10.16 -20.63 -7.60
CA ARG A 44 -9.78 -19.30 -7.07
C ARG A 44 -10.18 -18.13 -7.97
N LEU A 45 -10.09 -18.33 -9.29
CA LEU A 45 -10.34 -17.31 -10.30
C LEU A 45 -11.68 -17.50 -11.02
N ALA A 46 -12.53 -18.43 -10.55
CA ALA A 46 -13.89 -18.54 -11.07
C ALA A 46 -14.62 -17.22 -10.83
N GLY A 47 -15.36 -16.71 -11.82
CA GLY A 47 -16.03 -15.40 -11.71
C GLY A 47 -16.98 -15.30 -10.51
N CYS A 48 -17.64 -16.40 -10.12
CA CYS A 48 -18.48 -16.45 -8.91
C CYS A 48 -17.70 -16.27 -7.60
N ASN A 49 -16.37 -16.44 -7.62
CA ASN A 49 -15.47 -16.30 -6.48
C ASN A 49 -14.71 -14.96 -6.49
N ILE A 50 -15.03 -14.05 -7.41
CA ILE A 50 -14.45 -12.70 -7.51
C ILE A 50 -15.57 -11.70 -7.23
N SER A 51 -15.41 -10.91 -6.17
CA SER A 51 -16.33 -9.81 -5.84
C SER A 51 -15.69 -8.47 -6.21
N PRO A 52 -16.35 -7.61 -7.00
CA PRO A 52 -15.85 -6.27 -7.28
C PRO A 52 -15.85 -5.45 -5.99
N LYS A 53 -14.66 -5.03 -5.55
CA LYS A 53 -14.52 -4.12 -4.41
C LYS A 53 -14.38 -2.70 -4.92
N VAL A 54 -15.13 -1.78 -4.31
CA VAL A 54 -14.85 -0.34 -4.42
C VAL A 54 -13.65 -0.06 -3.51
N PRO A 55 -12.51 0.40 -4.04
CA PRO A 55 -11.36 0.76 -3.22
C PRO A 55 -11.78 1.78 -2.17
N PHE A 56 -11.30 1.60 -0.92
CA PHE A 56 -11.52 2.55 0.18
C PHE A 56 -12.98 2.69 0.68
N ALA A 57 -13.87 1.75 0.34
CA ALA A 57 -15.18 1.68 0.98
C ALA A 57 -15.04 1.51 2.51
N GLY A 58 -15.87 2.16 3.31
CA GLY A 58 -15.76 2.14 4.78
C GLY A 58 -14.88 3.25 5.38
N GLY A 59 -14.27 4.09 4.54
CA GLY A 59 -13.53 5.27 4.96
C GLY A 59 -12.03 5.05 5.15
N SER A 60 -11.33 6.16 5.34
CA SER A 60 -9.88 6.21 5.55
C SER A 60 -9.51 7.40 6.40
N ILE A 61 -8.36 7.30 7.06
CA ILE A 61 -7.71 8.41 7.75
C ILE A 61 -6.43 8.78 7.01
N MET A 62 -6.07 10.05 7.05
CA MET A 62 -4.86 10.58 6.42
C MET A 62 -4.00 11.19 7.52
N PHE A 63 -2.73 10.80 7.54
CA PHE A 63 -1.73 11.27 8.48
C PHE A 63 -0.65 12.02 7.71
N TRP A 64 -0.06 13.00 8.38
CA TRP A 64 1.15 13.69 7.95
C TRP A 64 2.18 13.60 9.07
N GLY A 65 3.44 13.37 8.72
CA GLY A 65 4.55 13.31 9.68
C GLY A 65 5.88 13.03 9.02
#